data_AF-A0A543DHV0-F1
#
_entry.id   AF-A0A543DHV0-F1
#
_cell.length_a   1.000
_cell.length_b   1.000
_cell.length_c   1.000
_cell.angle_alpha   90.00
_cell.angle_beta   90.00
_cell.angle_gamma   90.00
#
_symmetry.space_group_name_H-M   'P 1'
#
loop_
_entity.id
_entity.type
_entity.pdbx_description
1 polymer ?
#
loop_
_entity_poly.entity_id
_entity_poly.type
_entity_poly.pdbx_seq_one_letter_code
_entity_poly.pdbx_strand_id
1 'polypeptide(L)'
;MATAAPARSVFAPAPTCAVPPVPDPAAAVQWRPLAAIGVLGAALIAYVGLAHGARQAVLLALGVGLGVALFHSRFGFTSAWRQLVAVGNGAGLRAHAVLLGTTATLFALIIGTGTGLFGSEPAPSGGPLGVGLLLGAFL
;
A
#
# COMPACT_ATOMS: atom_id res chain seq x y z
N MET A 1 -7.02 -46.58 -20.17
CA MET A 1 -5.67 -46.45 -20.77
C MET A 1 -5.10 -45.14 -20.28
N ALA A 2 -4.32 -45.16 -19.19
CA ALA A 2 -3.85 -43.97 -18.49
C ALA A 2 -2.49 -43.54 -19.07
N THR A 3 -2.43 -42.34 -19.66
CA THR A 3 -1.19 -41.74 -20.15
C THR A 3 -0.32 -41.32 -18.97
N ALA A 4 0.82 -41.99 -18.80
CA ALA A 4 1.83 -41.64 -17.80
C ALA A 4 2.40 -40.24 -18.07
N ALA A 5 2.41 -39.38 -17.05
CA ALA A 5 3.05 -38.07 -17.12
C ALA A 5 4.58 -38.23 -17.30
N PRO A 6 5.23 -37.46 -18.20
CA PRO A 6 6.67 -37.60 -18.43
C PRO A 6 7.48 -37.23 -17.19
N ALA A 7 8.50 -38.04 -16.90
CA ALA A 7 9.43 -37.81 -15.79
C ALA A 7 10.17 -36.47 -15.97
N ARG A 8 9.98 -35.54 -15.02
CA ARG A 8 10.69 -34.24 -15.02
C ARG A 8 12.19 -34.47 -14.82
N SER A 9 13.01 -34.00 -15.76
CA SER A 9 14.47 -34.10 -15.64
C SER A 9 15.00 -33.08 -14.63
N VAL A 10 15.99 -33.48 -13.83
CA VAL A 10 16.64 -32.61 -12.83
C VAL A 10 17.41 -31.45 -13.48
N PHE A 11 17.74 -31.58 -14.77
CA PHE A 11 18.41 -30.57 -15.58
C PHE A 11 17.44 -29.70 -16.39
N ALA A 12 16.13 -29.93 -16.29
CA ALA A 12 15.16 -29.04 -16.88
C ALA A 12 15.24 -27.68 -16.17
N PRO A 13 15.29 -26.56 -16.91
CA PRO A 13 15.23 -25.24 -16.29
C PRO A 13 13.98 -25.16 -15.41
N ALA A 14 14.13 -24.53 -14.24
CA ALA A 14 13.03 -24.37 -13.31
C ALA A 14 11.83 -23.75 -14.05
N PRO A 15 10.58 -24.15 -13.74
CA PRO A 15 9.38 -23.60 -14.40
C PRO A 15 9.25 -22.07 -14.28
N THR A 16 10.06 -21.44 -13.42
CA THR A 16 10.24 -20.00 -13.26
C THR A 16 11.07 -19.34 -14.38
N CYS A 17 11.72 -20.13 -15.25
CA CYS A 17 12.44 -19.68 -16.45
C CYS A 17 11.52 -19.58 -17.68
N ALA A 18 10.25 -19.98 -17.57
CA ALA A 18 9.29 -19.81 -18.65
C ALA A 18 8.91 -18.32 -18.79
N VAL A 19 8.66 -17.87 -20.02
CA VAL A 19 8.17 -16.53 -20.30
C VAL A 19 6.87 -16.30 -19.51
N PRO A 20 6.75 -15.22 -18.73
CA PRO A 20 5.52 -14.92 -18.01
C PRO A 20 4.32 -14.94 -18.97
N PRO A 21 3.19 -15.57 -18.58
CA PRO A 21 2.00 -15.57 -19.42
C PRO A 21 1.57 -14.13 -19.70
N VAL A 22 1.17 -13.85 -20.95
CA VAL A 22 0.61 -12.55 -21.34
C VAL A 22 -0.64 -12.31 -20.48
N PRO A 23 -0.73 -11.18 -19.76
CA PRO A 23 -1.91 -10.90 -18.94
C PRO A 23 -3.14 -10.77 -19.83
N ASP A 24 -4.29 -11.27 -19.36
CA ASP A 24 -5.56 -11.02 -20.01
C ASP A 24 -5.83 -9.50 -20.11
N PRO A 25 -6.49 -9.03 -21.18
CA PRO A 25 -6.88 -7.63 -21.30
C PRO A 25 -7.68 -7.19 -20.06
N ALA A 26 -7.29 -6.06 -19.48
CA ALA A 26 -8.00 -5.50 -18.34
C ALA A 26 -9.47 -5.22 -18.71
N ALA A 27 -10.39 -5.61 -17.83
CA ALA A 27 -11.81 -5.32 -18.01
C ALA A 27 -12.06 -3.81 -18.07
N ALA A 28 -13.07 -3.39 -18.82
CA ALA A 28 -13.45 -1.98 -18.92
C ALA A 28 -13.81 -1.40 -17.54
N VAL A 29 -13.40 -0.15 -17.30
CA VAL A 29 -13.70 0.56 -16.05
C VAL A 29 -15.21 0.66 -15.86
N GLN A 30 -15.70 0.20 -14.71
CA GLN A 30 -17.10 0.34 -14.34
C GLN A 30 -17.34 1.75 -13.77
N TRP A 31 -17.61 2.71 -14.65
CA TRP A 31 -17.77 4.12 -14.27
C TRP A 31 -18.91 4.38 -13.30
N ARG A 32 -20.01 3.61 -13.39
CA ARG A 32 -21.19 3.77 -12.53
C ARG A 32 -20.87 3.53 -11.05
N PRO A 33 -20.34 2.37 -10.63
CA PRO A 33 -19.96 2.15 -9.24
C PRO A 33 -18.81 3.07 -8.80
N LEU A 34 -17.86 3.38 -9.68
CA LEU A 34 -16.77 4.31 -9.36
C LEU A 34 -17.30 5.71 -9.03
N ALA A 35 -18.21 6.24 -9.86
CA ALA A 35 -18.87 7.51 -9.62
C ALA A 35 -19.72 7.48 -8.34
N ALA A 36 -20.47 6.39 -8.10
CA ALA A 36 -21.28 6.24 -6.90
C ALA A 36 -20.42 6.29 -5.62
N ILE A 37 -19.30 5.56 -5.58
CA ILE A 37 -18.36 5.56 -4.46
C ILE A 37 -17.70 6.94 -4.31
N GLY A 38 -17.33 7.58 -5.43
CA GLY A 38 -16.75 8.93 -5.42
C GLY A 38 -17.70 9.97 -4.82
N VAL A 39 -18.98 9.94 -5.24
CA VAL A 39 -20.02 10.82 -4.68
C VAL A 39 -20.26 10.51 -3.20
N LEU A 40 -20.35 9.24 -2.82
CA LEU A 40 -20.53 8.83 -1.43
C LEU A 40 -19.37 9.33 -0.54
N GLY A 41 -18.13 9.18 -1.02
CA GLY A 41 -16.93 9.66 -0.33
C GLY A 41 -16.91 11.17 -0.17
N ALA A 42 -17.24 11.92 -1.22
CA ALA A 42 -17.34 13.38 -1.16
C ALA A 42 -18.44 13.86 -0.21
N ALA A 43 -19.61 13.21 -0.25
CA ALA A 43 -20.72 13.50 0.64
C ALA A 43 -20.35 13.22 2.11
N LEU A 44 -19.63 12.13 2.38
CA LEU A 44 -19.16 11.81 3.72
C LEU A 44 -18.15 12.84 4.23
N ILE A 45 -17.19 13.25 3.39
CA ILE A 45 -16.21 14.30 3.74
C ILE A 45 -16.93 15.62 4.05
N ALA A 46 -17.91 16.02 3.22
CA ALA A 46 -18.70 17.22 3.44
C ALA A 46 -19.52 17.13 4.75
N TYR A 47 -20.18 15.99 4.99
CA TYR A 47 -20.94 15.74 6.21
C TYR A 47 -20.05 15.84 7.45
N VAL A 48 -18.90 15.17 7.46
CA VAL A 48 -17.94 15.22 8.57
C VAL A 48 -17.42 16.64 8.79
N GLY A 49 -17.21 17.41 7.71
CA GLY A 49 -16.80 18.81 7.81
C GLY A 49 -17.85 19.69 8.48
N LEU A 50 -19.12 19.49 8.15
CA LEU A 50 -20.24 20.22 8.76
C LEU A 50 -20.49 19.79 10.22
N ALA A 51 -20.37 18.51 10.53
CA ALA A 51 -20.70 17.96 11.86
C ALA A 51 -19.53 18.04 12.87
N HIS A 52 -18.29 17.92 12.40
CA HIS A 52 -17.10 17.77 13.26
C HIS A 52 -15.96 18.74 12.91
N GLY A 53 -16.18 19.65 11.95
CA GLY A 53 -15.24 20.69 11.57
C GLY A 53 -14.22 20.30 10.50
N ALA A 54 -13.54 21.31 9.95
CA ALA A 54 -12.64 21.18 8.81
C ALA A 54 -11.47 20.19 9.04
N ARG A 55 -10.95 20.13 10.28
CA ARG A 55 -9.85 19.22 10.63
C ARG A 55 -10.22 17.77 10.38
N GLN A 56 -11.39 17.33 10.85
CA GLN A 56 -11.83 15.94 10.69
C GLN A 56 -12.14 15.61 9.22
N ALA A 57 -12.72 16.55 8.48
CA ALA A 57 -12.93 16.38 7.05
C ALA A 57 -11.61 16.18 6.28
N VAL A 58 -10.58 16.97 6.60
CA VAL A 58 -9.26 16.84 5.96
C VAL A 58 -8.61 15.51 6.31
N LEU A 59 -8.66 15.08 7.58
CA LEU A 59 -8.12 13.78 7.99
C LEU A 59 -8.83 12.62 7.28
N LEU A 60 -10.15 12.68 7.15
CA LEU A 60 -10.92 11.70 6.38
C LEU A 60 -10.53 11.72 4.89
N ALA A 61 -10.42 12.91 4.28
CA ALA A 61 -10.03 13.05 2.88
C ALA A 61 -8.62 12.47 2.63
N LEU A 62 -7.67 12.69 3.54
CA LEU A 62 -6.34 12.09 3.49
C LEU A 62 -6.41 10.57 3.61
N GLY A 63 -7.22 10.03 4.52
CA GLY A 63 -7.43 8.58 4.66
C GLY A 63 -8.00 7.94 3.40
N VAL A 64 -9.02 8.55 2.79
CA VAL A 64 -9.61 8.09 1.52
C VAL A 64 -8.58 8.15 0.39
N GLY A 65 -7.86 9.28 0.25
CA GLY A 65 -6.82 9.45 -0.77
C GLY A 65 -5.70 8.42 -0.63
N LEU A 66 -5.23 8.17 0.60
CA LEU A 66 -4.23 7.15 0.89
C LEU A 66 -4.75 5.74 0.55
N GLY A 67 -6.00 5.43 0.91
CA GLY A 67 -6.63 4.15 0.57
C GLY A 67 -6.69 3.90 -0.94
N VAL A 68 -7.09 4.92 -1.72
CA VAL A 68 -7.08 4.86 -3.19
C VAL A 68 -5.68 4.64 -3.74
N ALA A 69 -4.68 5.36 -3.23
CA ALA A 69 -3.29 5.22 -3.65
C ALA A 69 -2.76 3.80 -3.39
N LEU A 70 -3.03 3.24 -2.21
CA LEU A 70 -2.63 1.87 -1.84
C LEU A 70 -3.32 0.81 -2.70
N PHE A 71 -4.63 0.98 -2.95
CA PHE A 71 -5.40 0.07 -3.79
C PHE A 71 -4.87 0.07 -5.23
N HIS A 72 -4.67 1.25 -5.81
CA HIS A 72 -4.26 1.37 -7.21
C HIS A 72 -2.83 0.90 -7.45
N SER A 73 -1.92 1.16 -6.51
CA SER A 73 -0.54 0.65 -6.58
C SER A 73 -0.41 -0.82 -6.19
N ARG A 74 -1.50 -1.46 -5.71
CA ARG A 74 -1.50 -2.83 -5.15
C ARG A 74 -0.38 -3.00 -4.12
N PHE A 75 -0.19 -1.98 -3.29
CA PHE A 75 0.95 -1.87 -2.38
C PHE A 75 0.83 -2.88 -1.24
N GLY A 76 1.60 -3.97 -1.33
CA GLY A 76 1.54 -5.06 -0.36
C GLY A 76 2.89 -5.37 0.26
N PHE A 77 3.04 -5.11 1.57
CA PHE A 77 4.29 -5.33 2.29
C PHE A 77 4.77 -6.78 2.23
N THR A 78 3.92 -7.75 2.57
CA THR A 78 4.27 -9.19 2.55
C THR A 78 4.52 -9.70 1.12
N SER A 79 3.77 -9.18 0.15
CA SER A 79 3.87 -9.61 -1.25
C SER A 79 5.19 -9.20 -1.90
N ALA A 80 5.69 -7.99 -1.63
CA ALA A 80 6.95 -7.50 -2.17
C ALA A 80 8.15 -8.32 -1.69
N TRP A 81 8.17 -8.69 -0.40
CA TRP A 81 9.20 -9.57 0.15
C TRP A 81 9.16 -10.96 -0.45
N ARG A 82 7.96 -11.54 -0.62
CA ARG A 82 7.81 -12.83 -1.29
C ARG A 82 8.30 -12.78 -2.74
N GLN A 83 8.00 -11.72 -3.49
CA GLN A 83 8.46 -11.56 -4.87
C GLN A 83 9.99 -11.46 -4.97
N LEU A 84 10.62 -10.77 -4.01
CA LEU A 84 12.07 -10.71 -3.93
C LEU A 84 12.69 -12.08 -3.67
N VAL A 85 12.22 -12.80 -2.64
CA VAL A 85 12.84 -14.07 -2.22
C VAL A 85 12.51 -15.20 -3.19
N ALA A 86 11.29 -15.28 -3.70
CA ALA A 86 10.85 -16.39 -4.55
C ALA A 86 11.34 -16.29 -6.00
N VAL A 87 11.40 -15.08 -6.56
CA VAL A 87 11.70 -14.87 -7.99
C VAL A 87 12.70 -13.74 -8.25
N GLY A 88 13.34 -13.17 -7.22
CA GLY A 88 14.34 -12.11 -7.37
C GLY A 88 13.77 -10.74 -7.72
N ASN A 89 12.44 -10.57 -7.77
CA ASN A 89 11.83 -9.31 -8.17
C ASN A 89 11.78 -8.30 -7.02
N GLY A 90 12.75 -7.39 -6.99
CA GLY A 90 12.87 -6.32 -5.98
C GLY A 90 12.05 -5.05 -6.24
N ALA A 91 11.17 -5.02 -7.24
CA ALA A 91 10.44 -3.79 -7.59
C ALA A 91 9.61 -3.22 -6.44
N GLY A 92 8.87 -4.07 -5.72
CA GLY A 92 8.10 -3.66 -4.55
C GLY A 92 8.99 -3.16 -3.40
N LEU A 93 10.16 -3.78 -3.20
CA LEU A 93 11.10 -3.37 -2.14
C LEU A 93 11.69 -1.98 -2.40
N ARG A 94 12.02 -1.69 -3.66
CA ARG A 94 12.44 -0.34 -4.07
C ARG A 94 11.34 0.68 -3.88
N ALA A 95 10.08 0.32 -4.16
CA ALA A 95 8.94 1.19 -3.90
C ALA A 95 8.78 1.47 -2.39
N HIS A 96 8.99 0.46 -1.52
CA HIS A 96 9.03 0.68 -0.07
C HIS A 96 10.16 1.63 0.34
N ALA A 97 11.36 1.46 -0.22
CA ALA A 97 12.50 2.32 0.09
C ALA A 97 12.24 3.78 -0.31
N VAL A 98 11.65 4.01 -1.49
CA VAL A 98 11.24 5.35 -1.94
C VAL A 98 10.17 5.92 -1.02
N LEU A 99 9.13 5.14 -0.68
CA LEU A 99 8.08 5.57 0.25
C LEU A 99 8.69 6.00 1.60
N LEU A 100 9.49 5.13 2.22
CA LEU A 100 10.12 5.38 3.51
C LEU A 100 11.04 6.61 3.45
N GLY A 101 11.87 6.72 2.41
CA GLY A 101 12.77 7.85 2.21
C GLY A 101 11.99 9.16 2.07
N THR A 102 10.99 9.21 1.18
CA THR A 102 10.16 10.40 0.97
C THR A 102 9.41 10.79 2.24
N THR A 103 8.74 9.84 2.91
CA THR A 103 8.01 10.14 4.15
C THR A 103 8.94 10.60 5.27
N ALA A 104 10.10 9.96 5.44
CA ALA A 104 11.08 10.37 6.44
C ALA A 104 11.61 11.78 6.17
N THR A 105 11.93 12.12 4.91
CA THR A 105 12.36 13.47 4.53
C THR A 105 11.27 14.51 4.80
N LEU A 106 10.03 14.24 4.38
CA LEU A 106 8.91 15.16 4.61
C LEU A 106 8.64 15.38 6.09
N PHE A 107 8.65 14.32 6.91
CA PHE A 107 8.48 14.45 8.36
C PHE A 107 9.64 15.19 9.01
N ALA A 108 10.89 14.93 8.61
CA ALA A 108 12.04 15.67 9.11
C ALA A 108 11.92 17.18 8.82
N LEU A 109 11.47 17.55 7.61
CA LEU A 109 11.22 18.95 7.25
C LEU A 109 10.08 19.56 8.06
N ILE A 110 8.95 18.86 8.19
CA ILE A 110 7.77 19.36 8.92
C ILE A 110 8.08 19.58 10.40
N ILE A 111 8.70 18.59 11.03
CA ILE A 111 9.08 18.65 12.45
C ILE A 111 10.19 19.69 12.65
N GLY A 112 11.24 19.67 11.81
CA GLY A 112 12.37 20.58 11.92
C GLY A 112 12.01 22.06 11.69
N THR A 113 10.95 22.35 10.94
CA THR A 113 10.44 23.71 10.71
C THR A 113 9.33 24.11 11.68
N GLY A 114 8.80 23.18 12.48
CA GLY A 114 7.63 23.41 13.32
C GLY A 114 6.35 23.70 12.53
N THR A 115 6.28 23.30 11.26
CA THR A 115 5.13 23.61 10.37
C THR A 115 3.90 22.78 10.73
N GLY A 116 3.05 23.35 11.57
CA GLY A 116 1.80 22.77 12.01
C GLY A 116 0.61 22.95 11.07
N LEU A 117 -0.37 22.06 11.16
CA LEU A 117 -1.71 22.26 10.61
C LEU A 117 -2.72 22.39 11.76
N PHE A 118 -3.74 23.22 11.61
CA PHE A 118 -4.80 23.38 12.62
C PHE A 118 -4.29 23.78 14.02
N GLY A 119 -3.21 24.57 14.08
CA GLY A 119 -2.60 25.00 15.35
C GLY A 119 -1.85 23.89 16.11
N SER A 120 -1.62 22.72 15.50
CA SER A 120 -0.82 21.67 16.13
C SER A 120 0.67 21.96 16.02
N GLU A 121 1.43 21.73 17.08
CA GLU A 121 2.89 21.73 17.01
C GLU A 121 3.39 20.33 16.63
N PRO A 122 4.09 20.15 15.49
CA PRO A 122 4.61 18.84 15.10
C PRO A 122 5.72 18.41 16.06
N ALA A 123 5.57 17.23 16.65
CA ALA A 123 6.58 16.64 17.52
C ALA A 123 6.90 15.21 17.08
N PRO A 124 8.15 14.72 17.25
CA PRO A 124 8.46 13.32 17.10
C PRO A 124 7.62 12.48 18.07
N SER A 125 6.97 11.45 17.55
CA SER A 125 6.31 10.43 18.38
C SER A 125 7.16 9.17 18.37
N GLY A 126 7.71 8.81 19.54
CA GLY A 126 8.52 7.61 19.72
C GLY A 126 8.33 7.05 21.13
N GLY A 127 8.43 5.74 21.27
CA GLY A 127 8.33 5.03 22.54
C GLY A 127 9.20 3.78 22.56
N PRO A 128 9.45 3.18 23.74
CA PRO A 128 10.24 1.96 23.85
C PRO A 128 9.56 0.80 23.11
N LEU A 129 10.38 -0.06 22.49
CA LEU A 129 9.89 -1.29 21.86
C LEU A 129 9.48 -2.28 22.95
N GLY A 130 8.17 -2.42 23.16
CA GLY A 130 7.61 -3.29 24.20
C GLY A 130 7.50 -4.75 23.76
N VAL A 131 7.41 -5.66 24.74
CA VAL A 131 7.17 -7.10 24.50
C VAL A 131 5.89 -7.33 23.70
N GLY A 132 4.84 -6.55 23.96
CA GLY A 132 3.58 -6.63 23.21
C GLY A 132 3.73 -6.30 21.72
N LEU A 133 4.60 -5.34 21.35
CA LEU A 133 4.91 -5.03 19.95
C LEU A 133 5.62 -6.20 19.28
N LEU A 134 6.61 -6.79 19.98
CA LEU A 134 7.35 -7.93 19.46
C LEU A 134 6.44 -9.14 19.26
N LEU A 135 5.63 -9.51 20.26
CA LEU A 135 4.70 -10.64 20.14
C LEU A 135 3.62 -10.39 19.08
N GLY A 136 3.06 -9.17 19.05
CA GLY A 136 2.05 -8.78 18.06
C GLY A 136 2.56 -8.76 16.62
N ALA A 137 3.87 -8.68 16.40
CA ALA A 137 4.46 -8.76 15.05
C ALA A 137 4.48 -10.19 14.48
N PHE A 138 4.34 -11.23 15.32
CA PHE A 138 4.33 -12.64 14.91
C PHE A 138 2.93 -13.28 14.89
N LEU A 139 1.96 -12.71 15.62
CA LEU A 139 0.57 -13.17 15.68
C LEU A 139 -0.25 -12.63 14.50
#